data_AF-C9PMN7-F1
#
_entry.id   AF-C9PMN7-F1
#
_cell.length_a   1.000
_cell.length_b   1.000
_cell.length_c   1.000
_cell.angle_alpha   90.00
_cell.angle_beta   90.00
_cell.angle_gamma   90.00
#
_symmetry.space_group_name_H-M   'P 1'
#
loop_
_entity.id
_entity.type
_entity.pdbx_description
1 polymer ?
#
loop_
_entity_poly.entity_id
_entity_poly.type
_entity_poly.pdbx_seq_one_letter_code
_entity_poly.pdbx_strand_id
1 'polypeptide(L)'
;MKKGFTLLELMIALMLISALLLSIYPTWSKLGHQRILEKEQEKLALFLRQLQSRVSNSQQVWFLIASRDFLHKRWCLTAQMKSEQLCDCLSPQHCSSDLSAQFYYPHFPHKTMINTKNYFPFEITRLSGIRDTLSTACFTLSSNKEKVVFSLFNVGSIKLKKAQESGACENDGED
;
A
#
# COMPACT_ATOMS: atom_id res chain seq x y z
N MET A 1 -0.87 61.40 -15.34
CA MET A 1 -0.31 60.77 -16.55
C MET A 1 -0.27 59.26 -16.35
N LYS A 2 -1.12 58.49 -17.04
CA LYS A 2 -1.05 57.02 -17.01
C LYS A 2 -0.05 56.58 -18.09
N LYS A 3 1.11 56.05 -17.68
CA LYS A 3 2.06 55.43 -18.61
C LYS A 3 1.43 54.13 -19.11
N GLY A 4 1.15 54.04 -20.40
CA GLY A 4 0.63 52.83 -21.02
C GLY A 4 1.71 51.75 -21.05
N PHE A 5 1.32 50.50 -20.76
CA PHE A 5 2.20 49.34 -20.90
C PHE A 5 2.62 49.19 -22.37
N THR A 6 3.90 49.01 -22.63
CA THR A 6 4.37 48.76 -23.99
C THR A 6 4.14 47.29 -24.37
N LEU A 7 3.85 47.01 -25.63
CA LEU A 7 3.58 45.64 -26.12
C LEU A 7 4.75 44.68 -25.85
N LEU A 8 5.98 45.21 -25.91
CA LEU A 8 7.21 44.51 -25.56
C LEU A 8 7.22 44.06 -24.09
N GLU A 9 6.83 44.95 -23.17
CA GLU A 9 6.80 44.70 -21.73
C GLU A 9 5.77 43.62 -21.37
N LEU A 10 4.64 43.59 -22.10
CA LEU A 10 3.64 42.53 -21.96
C LEU A 10 4.18 41.17 -22.44
N MET A 11 4.93 41.12 -23.54
CA MET A 11 5.55 39.88 -24.03
C MET A 11 6.64 39.36 -23.10
N ILE A 12 7.46 40.26 -22.55
CA ILE A 12 8.49 39.90 -21.57
C ILE A 12 7.84 39.34 -20.30
N ALA A 13 6.78 39.97 -19.81
CA ALA A 13 6.04 39.47 -18.64
C ALA A 13 5.45 38.07 -18.89
N LEU A 14 4.82 37.83 -20.05
CA LEU A 14 4.28 36.52 -20.42
C LEU A 14 5.37 35.45 -20.53
N MET A 15 6.52 35.80 -21.10
CA MET A 15 7.68 34.90 -21.19
C MET A 15 8.16 34.49 -19.79
N LEU A 16 8.32 35.46 -18.88
CA LEU A 16 8.73 35.20 -17.50
C LEU A 16 7.72 34.32 -16.75
N ILE A 17 6.42 34.59 -16.89
CA ILE A 17 5.35 33.77 -16.28
C ILE A 17 5.39 32.34 -16.82
N SER A 18 5.56 32.17 -18.14
CA SER A 18 5.63 30.84 -18.76
C SER A 18 6.84 30.04 -18.26
N ALA A 19 7.99 30.68 -18.11
CA ALA A 19 9.21 30.05 -17.61
C ALA A 19 9.07 29.63 -16.13
N LEU A 20 8.40 30.46 -15.32
CA LEU A 20 8.08 30.14 -13.93
C LEU A 20 7.13 28.94 -13.85
N LEU A 21 6.06 28.94 -14.64
CA LEU A 21 5.08 27.84 -14.65
C LEU A 21 5.71 26.50 -15.05
N LEU A 22 6.59 26.49 -16.06
CA LEU A 22 7.34 25.31 -16.50
C LEU A 22 8.24 24.74 -15.39
N SER A 23 8.77 25.61 -14.53
CA SER A 23 9.66 25.21 -13.42
C SER A 23 8.89 24.67 -12.21
N ILE A 24 7.67 25.17 -11.96
CA ILE A 24 6.86 24.78 -10.80
C ILE A 24 6.16 23.43 -11.00
N TYR A 25 5.69 23.16 -12.23
CA TYR A 25 4.93 21.95 -12.56
C TYR A 25 5.60 20.60 -12.20
N PRO A 26 6.88 20.34 -12.55
CA PRO A 26 7.52 19.06 -12.26
C PRO A 26 7.66 18.80 -10.75
N THR A 27 7.82 19.86 -9.95
CA THR A 27 7.99 19.78 -8.50
C THR A 27 6.67 19.40 -7.81
N TRP A 28 5.56 19.98 -8.26
CA TRP A 28 4.22 19.67 -7.73
C TRP A 28 3.79 18.25 -8.05
N SER A 29 4.10 17.76 -9.26
CA SER A 29 3.82 16.37 -9.65
C SER A 29 4.55 15.38 -8.73
N LYS A 30 5.84 15.60 -8.46
CA LYS A 30 6.63 14.75 -7.53
C LYS A 30 6.05 14.75 -6.11
N LEU A 31 5.69 15.91 -5.55
CA LEU A 31 5.06 15.98 -4.23
C LEU A 31 3.70 15.26 -4.17
N GLY A 32 2.91 15.34 -5.24
CA GLY A 32 1.62 14.67 -5.33
C GLY A 32 1.76 13.14 -5.26
N HIS A 33 2.76 12.58 -5.95
CA HIS A 33 2.99 11.14 -5.97
C HIS A 33 3.52 10.58 -4.64
N GLN A 34 4.44 11.29 -3.98
CA GLN A 34 4.92 10.94 -2.64
C GLN A 34 3.79 10.89 -1.62
N ARG A 35 2.94 11.92 -1.62
CA ARG A 35 1.79 11.99 -0.71
C ARG A 35 0.78 10.87 -0.92
N ILE A 36 0.63 10.37 -2.15
CA ILE A 36 -0.25 9.22 -2.42
C ILE A 36 0.27 7.96 -1.74
N LEU A 37 1.57 7.68 -1.87
CA LEU A 37 2.18 6.49 -1.28
C LEU A 37 2.21 6.58 0.25
N GLU A 38 2.54 7.74 0.81
CA GLU A 38 2.55 7.98 2.26
C GLU A 38 1.15 7.81 2.88
N LYS A 39 0.10 8.35 2.23
CA LYS A 39 -1.28 8.18 2.70
C LYS A 39 -1.74 6.72 2.67
N GLU A 40 -1.43 5.98 1.61
CA GLU A 40 -1.74 4.55 1.55
C GLU A 40 -0.95 3.76 2.58
N GLN A 41 0.32 4.12 2.78
CA GLN A 41 1.17 3.48 3.77
C GLN A 41 0.58 3.65 5.18
N GLU A 42 0.17 4.87 5.55
CA GLU A 42 -0.44 5.15 6.84
C GLU A 42 -1.76 4.40 7.04
N LYS A 43 -2.65 4.45 6.03
CA LYS A 43 -3.94 3.74 6.06
C LYS A 43 -3.75 2.23 6.22
N LEU A 44 -2.81 1.66 5.46
CA LEU A 44 -2.50 0.24 5.53
C LEU A 44 -1.86 -0.14 6.88
N ALA A 45 -0.96 0.69 7.41
CA ALA A 45 -0.39 0.48 8.73
C ALA A 45 -1.46 0.49 9.83
N LEU A 46 -2.45 1.39 9.75
CA LEU A 46 -3.58 1.42 10.67
C LEU A 46 -4.44 0.15 10.58
N PHE A 47 -4.75 -0.30 9.35
CA PHE A 47 -5.47 -1.56 9.13
C PHE A 47 -4.74 -2.75 9.77
N LEU A 48 -3.42 -2.86 9.55
CA LEU A 48 -2.62 -3.95 10.12
C LEU A 48 -2.55 -3.87 11.66
N ARG A 49 -2.46 -2.68 12.26
CA ARG A 49 -2.52 -2.51 13.73
C ARG A 49 -3.87 -2.91 14.30
N GLN A 50 -4.97 -2.55 13.63
CA GLN A 50 -6.31 -2.98 14.03
C GLN A 50 -6.46 -4.50 13.95
N LEU A 51 -5.94 -5.10 12.88
CA LEU A 51 -5.92 -6.55 12.72
C LEU A 51 -5.14 -7.23 13.86
N GLN A 52 -3.97 -6.72 14.23
CA GLN A 52 -3.17 -7.25 15.34
C GLN A 52 -3.92 -7.22 16.67
N SER A 53 -4.59 -6.11 16.98
CA SER A 53 -5.42 -6.00 18.17
C SER A 53 -6.54 -7.07 18.17
N ARG A 54 -7.19 -7.30 17.03
CA ARG A 54 -8.23 -8.33 16.91
C ARG A 54 -7.69 -9.76 17.00
N VAL A 55 -6.56 -10.05 16.35
CA VAL A 55 -5.88 -11.35 16.44
C VAL A 55 -5.54 -11.66 17.90
N SER A 56 -4.91 -10.70 18.60
CA SER A 56 -4.56 -10.83 20.01
C SER A 56 -5.78 -11.05 20.91
N ASN A 57 -6.85 -10.29 20.70
CA ASN A 57 -8.10 -10.45 21.47
C ASN A 57 -8.81 -11.78 21.20
N SER A 58 -8.79 -12.26 19.96
CA SER A 58 -9.49 -13.49 19.57
C SER A 58 -8.78 -14.76 20.01
N GLN A 59 -7.45 -14.70 20.28
CA GLN A 59 -6.62 -15.87 20.54
C GLN A 59 -6.78 -16.96 19.46
N GLN A 60 -7.01 -16.57 18.20
CA GLN A 60 -7.13 -17.49 17.07
C GLN A 60 -6.07 -17.19 16.01
N VAL A 61 -5.89 -18.13 15.08
CA VAL A 61 -5.00 -17.93 13.92
C VAL A 61 -5.80 -17.23 12.81
N TRP A 62 -5.24 -16.16 12.28
CA TRP A 62 -5.79 -15.43 11.14
C TRP A 62 -4.86 -15.54 9.94
N PHE A 63 -5.44 -15.58 8.75
CA PHE A 63 -4.72 -15.52 7.48
C PHE A 63 -4.78 -14.12 6.90
N LEU A 64 -3.61 -13.61 6.50
CA LEU A 64 -3.51 -12.40 5.69
C LEU A 64 -3.27 -12.81 4.24
N ILE A 65 -4.19 -12.45 3.35
CA ILE A 65 -4.21 -12.87 1.95
C ILE A 65 -4.21 -11.61 1.09
N ALA A 66 -3.41 -11.60 0.01
CA ALA A 66 -3.44 -10.54 -0.99
C ALA A 66 -4.11 -11.04 -2.26
N SER A 67 -5.09 -10.30 -2.75
CA SER A 67 -5.62 -10.49 -4.09
C SER A 67 -5.21 -9.33 -4.98
N ARG A 68 -4.80 -9.64 -6.21
CA ARG A 68 -4.35 -8.64 -7.18
C ARG A 68 -4.83 -9.01 -8.57
N ASP A 69 -5.29 -7.99 -9.29
CA ASP A 69 -5.73 -8.03 -10.66
C ASP A 69 -4.91 -7.03 -11.48
N PHE A 70 -4.01 -7.57 -12.30
CA PHE A 70 -3.12 -6.78 -13.15
C PHE A 70 -3.86 -6.06 -14.28
N LEU A 71 -4.91 -6.70 -14.83
CA LEU A 71 -5.63 -6.18 -15.99
C LEU A 71 -6.37 -4.90 -15.61
N HIS A 72 -7.08 -4.92 -14.48
CA HIS A 72 -7.84 -3.77 -13.99
C HIS A 72 -7.05 -2.86 -13.05
N LYS A 73 -5.78 -3.19 -12.78
CA LYS A 73 -4.92 -2.51 -11.79
C LYS A 73 -5.63 -2.36 -10.45
N ARG A 74 -6.09 -3.48 -9.89
CA ARG A 74 -6.76 -3.53 -8.58
C ARG A 74 -6.01 -4.47 -7.67
N TRP A 75 -6.04 -4.17 -6.38
CA TRP A 75 -5.55 -5.07 -5.36
C TRP A 75 -6.32 -4.83 -4.07
N CYS A 76 -6.31 -5.81 -3.19
CA CYS A 76 -6.92 -5.73 -1.87
C CYS A 76 -6.26 -6.74 -0.94
N LEU A 77 -6.50 -6.60 0.37
CA LEU A 77 -6.11 -7.59 1.36
C LEU A 77 -7.36 -8.15 2.04
N THR A 78 -7.35 -9.45 2.27
CA THR A 78 -8.28 -10.13 3.16
C THR A 78 -7.54 -10.52 4.42
N ALA A 79 -8.08 -10.19 5.57
CA ALA A 79 -7.68 -10.76 6.85
C ALA A 79 -8.84 -11.58 7.40
N GLN A 80 -8.69 -12.88 7.49
CA GLN A 80 -9.76 -13.78 7.93
C GLN A 80 -9.29 -14.74 9.01
N MET A 81 -10.20 -15.22 9.84
CA MET A 81 -9.91 -16.36 10.72
C MET A 81 -9.57 -17.61 9.89
N LYS A 82 -8.68 -18.47 10.43
CA LYS A 82 -8.30 -19.73 9.80
C LYS A 82 -9.53 -20.57 9.51
N SER A 83 -9.71 -20.90 8.24
CA SER A 83 -10.79 -21.74 7.73
C SER A 83 -10.32 -22.48 6.48
N GLU A 84 -11.02 -23.54 6.09
CA GLU A 84 -10.79 -24.27 4.85
C GLU A 84 -11.16 -23.43 3.61
N GLN A 85 -12.12 -22.52 3.75
CA GLN A 85 -12.54 -21.62 2.69
C GLN A 85 -11.78 -20.28 2.79
N LEU A 86 -11.03 -19.96 1.75
CA LEU A 86 -10.34 -18.68 1.61
C LEU A 86 -11.19 -17.70 0.81
N CYS A 87 -11.25 -16.46 1.28
CA CYS A 87 -12.08 -15.42 0.70
C CYS A 87 -11.25 -14.47 -0.17
N ASP A 88 -11.65 -14.33 -1.42
CA ASP A 88 -11.09 -13.37 -2.36
C ASP A 88 -11.79 -12.01 -2.22
N CYS A 89 -11.05 -10.99 -1.78
CA CYS A 89 -11.57 -9.63 -1.65
C CYS A 89 -11.91 -8.95 -2.98
N LEU A 90 -11.45 -9.48 -4.13
CA LEU A 90 -11.89 -9.02 -5.46
C LEU A 90 -13.30 -9.52 -5.80
N SER A 91 -13.73 -10.62 -5.18
CA SER A 91 -15.01 -11.28 -5.42
C SER A 91 -15.72 -11.61 -4.08
N PRO A 92 -16.05 -10.60 -3.24
CA PRO A 92 -16.53 -10.82 -1.88
C PRO A 92 -17.89 -11.55 -1.81
N GLN A 93 -18.64 -11.59 -2.91
CA GLN A 93 -19.93 -12.29 -3.00
C GLN A 93 -19.80 -13.81 -2.88
N HIS A 94 -18.62 -14.38 -3.18
CA HIS A 94 -18.37 -15.82 -3.09
C HIS A 94 -17.90 -16.26 -1.70
N CYS A 95 -17.76 -15.33 -0.75
CA CYS A 95 -17.29 -15.64 0.58
C CYS A 95 -18.45 -16.04 1.49
N SER A 96 -18.27 -17.12 2.25
CA SER A 96 -19.27 -17.55 3.24
C SER A 96 -19.53 -16.46 4.28
N SER A 97 -20.80 -16.26 4.64
CA SER A 97 -21.22 -15.31 5.68
C SER A 97 -20.71 -15.65 7.07
N ASP A 98 -20.35 -16.92 7.29
CA ASP A 98 -19.88 -17.42 8.59
C ASP A 98 -18.38 -17.15 8.81
N LEU A 99 -17.67 -16.70 7.77
CA LEU A 99 -16.25 -16.33 7.85
C LEU A 99 -16.11 -14.93 8.45
N SER A 100 -15.46 -14.85 9.61
CA SER A 100 -14.99 -13.56 10.15
C SER A 100 -13.82 -13.05 9.30
N ALA A 101 -14.16 -12.24 8.28
CA ALA A 101 -13.22 -11.63 7.35
C ALA A 101 -13.28 -10.10 7.41
N GLN A 102 -12.12 -9.47 7.27
CA GLN A 102 -11.94 -8.03 7.14
C GLN A 102 -11.20 -7.73 5.85
N PHE A 103 -11.74 -6.76 5.10
CA PHE A 103 -11.19 -6.39 3.81
C PHE A 103 -10.51 -5.03 3.88
N TYR A 104 -9.33 -4.94 3.29
CA TYR A 104 -8.67 -3.69 2.97
C TYR A 104 -8.77 -3.41 1.49
N TYR A 105 -9.32 -2.24 1.16
CA TYR A 105 -9.31 -1.69 -0.19
C TYR A 105 -8.41 -0.44 -0.25
N PRO A 106 -7.51 -0.34 -1.24
CA PRO A 106 -6.69 0.85 -1.44
C PRO A 106 -7.59 2.07 -1.68
N HIS A 107 -7.19 3.22 -1.15
CA HIS A 107 -7.86 4.49 -1.44
C HIS A 107 -7.54 5.01 -2.85
N PHE A 108 -6.39 4.63 -3.42
CA PHE A 108 -5.95 4.94 -4.77
C PHE A 108 -5.66 3.68 -5.60
N PRO A 109 -6.68 2.86 -5.93
CA PRO A 109 -6.51 1.54 -6.54
C PRO A 109 -5.67 1.54 -7.83
N HIS A 110 -5.82 2.56 -8.67
CA HIS A 110 -5.10 2.64 -9.96
C HIS A 110 -3.72 3.32 -9.89
N LYS A 111 -3.32 3.80 -8.70
CA LYS A 111 -2.04 4.50 -8.51
C LYS A 111 -1.07 3.72 -7.62
N THR A 112 -1.57 2.76 -6.86
CA THR A 112 -0.75 1.90 -6.01
C THR A 112 -0.93 0.43 -6.33
N MET A 113 0.11 -0.35 -6.07
CA MET A 113 0.07 -1.80 -6.29
C MET A 113 0.82 -2.52 -5.18
N ILE A 114 0.20 -3.55 -4.62
CA ILE A 114 0.86 -4.47 -3.70
C ILE A 114 1.70 -5.49 -4.47
N ASN A 115 2.87 -5.82 -3.95
CA ASN A 115 3.71 -6.90 -4.46
C ASN A 115 4.23 -7.78 -3.32
N THR A 116 3.87 -9.05 -3.34
CA THR A 116 4.15 -10.12 -2.37
C THR A 116 4.59 -11.39 -3.12
N LYS A 117 5.25 -12.33 -2.41
CA LYS A 117 5.63 -13.66 -2.93
C LYS A 117 4.40 -14.50 -3.29
N ASN A 118 3.37 -14.45 -2.44
CA ASN A 118 2.14 -15.21 -2.60
C ASN A 118 0.93 -14.29 -2.76
N TYR A 119 -0.02 -14.72 -3.58
CA TYR A 119 -1.34 -14.12 -3.74
C TYR A 119 -2.40 -15.20 -3.56
N PHE A 120 -3.66 -14.79 -3.41
CA PHE A 120 -4.81 -15.68 -3.47
C PHE A 120 -4.66 -16.69 -4.63
N PRO A 121 -4.86 -18.00 -4.38
CA PRO A 121 -5.46 -18.62 -3.19
C PRO A 121 -4.48 -18.95 -2.05
N PHE A 122 -3.29 -18.35 -2.00
CA PHE A 122 -2.32 -18.57 -0.92
C PHE A 122 -2.25 -17.36 0.02
N GLU A 123 -2.05 -17.61 1.31
CA GLU A 123 -1.80 -16.57 2.29
C GLU A 123 -0.39 -15.99 2.16
N ILE A 124 -0.28 -14.70 2.50
CA ILE A 124 1.01 -14.01 2.67
C ILE A 124 1.65 -14.48 3.97
N THR A 125 0.85 -14.57 5.04
CA THR A 125 1.30 -14.99 6.37
C THR A 125 0.12 -15.37 7.26
N ARG A 126 0.46 -16.08 8.34
CA ARG A 126 -0.45 -16.45 9.42
C ARG A 126 -0.14 -15.60 10.64
N LEU A 127 -1.18 -14.99 11.22
CA LEU A 127 -1.10 -14.16 12.42
C LEU A 127 -1.70 -14.96 13.58
N SER A 128 -0.90 -15.27 14.60
CA SER A 128 -1.34 -16.03 15.78
C SER A 128 -1.39 -15.12 17.01
N GLY A 129 -2.47 -15.23 17.81
CA GLY A 129 -2.61 -14.52 19.08
C GLY A 129 -2.10 -15.28 20.31
N ILE A 130 -1.71 -16.56 20.18
CA ILE A 130 -1.55 -17.48 21.32
C ILE A 130 -0.07 -17.73 21.72
N ARG A 131 0.89 -17.58 20.80
CA ARG A 131 2.36 -17.63 21.01
C ARG A 131 3.07 -17.49 19.65
N ASP A 132 4.26 -16.88 19.68
CA ASP A 132 5.16 -16.57 18.54
C ASP A 132 5.43 -17.78 17.62
N THR A 133 4.55 -18.04 16.65
CA THR A 133 4.80 -19.00 15.56
C THR A 133 4.64 -18.29 14.22
N LEU A 134 5.62 -18.48 13.36
CA LEU A 134 6.37 -17.36 12.85
C LEU A 134 6.60 -17.57 11.36
N SER A 135 5.71 -17.05 10.52
CA SER A 135 6.05 -16.76 9.13
C SER A 135 6.30 -15.25 9.04
N THR A 136 7.58 -14.86 9.01
CA THR A 136 7.96 -13.52 8.58
C THR A 136 7.34 -13.28 7.21
N ALA A 137 6.63 -12.16 7.09
CA ALA A 137 6.04 -11.77 5.82
C ALA A 137 6.59 -10.42 5.41
N CYS A 138 7.07 -10.40 4.17
CA CYS A 138 7.52 -9.20 3.52
C CYS A 138 6.65 -8.96 2.28
N PHE A 139 6.05 -7.77 2.22
CA PHE A 139 5.39 -7.32 1.00
C PHE A 139 5.70 -5.85 0.75
N THR A 140 5.56 -5.43 -0.49
CA THR A 140 5.90 -4.08 -0.92
C THR A 140 4.66 -3.39 -1.46
N LEU A 141 4.52 -2.12 -1.11
CA LEU A 141 3.54 -1.22 -1.69
C LEU A 141 4.28 -0.29 -2.65
N SER A 142 3.85 -0.26 -3.90
CA SER A 142 4.51 0.49 -4.96
C SER A 142 3.58 1.54 -5.56
N SER A 143 4.12 2.70 -5.90
CA SER A 143 3.43 3.79 -6.61
C SER A 143 4.42 4.44 -7.58
N ASN A 144 4.20 4.28 -8.88
CA ASN A 144 5.12 4.74 -9.94
C ASN A 144 6.59 4.30 -9.72
N LYS A 145 7.44 5.20 -9.23
CA LYS A 145 8.89 4.97 -9.01
C LYS A 145 9.25 4.72 -7.54
N GLU A 146 8.28 4.85 -6.64
CA GLU A 146 8.51 4.73 -5.20
C GLU A 146 7.93 3.43 -4.67
N LYS A 147 8.64 2.84 -3.69
CA LYS A 147 8.25 1.59 -3.04
C LYS A 147 8.46 1.71 -1.54
N VAL A 148 7.56 1.09 -0.79
CA VAL A 148 7.63 0.95 0.66
C VAL A 148 7.55 -0.53 0.98
N VAL A 149 8.43 -0.99 1.86
CA VAL A 149 8.47 -2.37 2.32
C VAL A 149 7.76 -2.46 3.66
N PHE A 150 6.81 -3.39 3.74
CA PHE A 150 6.16 -3.84 4.97
C PHE A 150 6.78 -5.16 5.38
N SER A 151 7.43 -5.16 6.54
CA SER A 151 7.94 -6.38 7.15
C SER A 151 7.14 -6.65 8.43
N LEU A 152 6.42 -7.76 8.45
CA LEU A 152 5.67 -8.23 9.61
C LEU A 152 6.56 -9.20 10.38
N PHE A 153 6.95 -8.78 11.58
CA PHE A 153 7.74 -9.58 12.48
C PHE A 153 6.89 -10.12 13.64
N ASN A 154 7.50 -11.11 14.27
CA ASN A 154 6.97 -12.26 15.02
C ASN A 154 6.15 -11.96 16.27
N VAL A 155 6.07 -10.69 16.63
CA VAL A 155 5.41 -10.15 17.82
C VAL A 155 4.37 -9.08 17.43
N GLY A 156 3.85 -9.14 16.21
CA GLY A 156 2.96 -8.08 15.69
C GLY A 156 3.67 -6.74 15.51
N SER A 157 5.00 -6.71 15.39
CA SER A 157 5.68 -5.47 15.06
C SER A 157 5.70 -5.27 13.54
N ILE A 158 5.04 -4.20 13.08
CA ILE A 158 5.07 -3.77 11.68
C ILE A 158 6.23 -2.81 11.54
N LYS A 159 7.28 -3.22 10.83
CA LYS A 159 8.37 -2.31 10.46
C LYS A 159 8.12 -1.78 9.05
N LEU A 160 8.17 -0.46 8.94
CA LEU A 160 8.05 0.27 7.68
C LEU A 160 9.45 0.68 7.25
N LYS A 161 9.89 0.25 6.07
CA LYS A 161 11.17 0.69 5.48
C LYS A 161 10.92 1.34 4.11
N LYS A 162 11.59 2.47 3.85
CA LYS A 162 11.60 3.08 2.51
C LYS A 162 12.57 2.27 1.63
N ALA A 163 12.13 1.90 0.43
CA ALA A 163 12.84 0.94 -0.43
C ALA A 163 14.15 1.42 -1.07
N GLN A 164 14.72 2.56 -0.63
CA GLN A 164 16.08 2.93 -1.03
C GLN A 164 17.12 1.97 -0.42
N GLU A 165 16.72 1.24 0.62
CA GLU A 165 17.40 0.05 1.14
C GLU A 165 16.88 -1.21 0.41
N SER A 166 17.30 -1.37 -0.84
CA SER A 166 17.00 -2.54 -1.69
C SER A 166 17.56 -3.83 -1.04
N GLY A 167 16.69 -4.83 -0.84
CA GLY A 167 17.09 -6.21 -0.49
C GLY A 167 16.16 -6.98 0.46
N ALA A 168 15.17 -6.34 1.08
CA ALA A 168 14.57 -6.89 2.30
C ALA A 168 13.53 -8.04 2.15
N CYS A 169 13.02 -8.36 0.96
CA CYS A 169 12.13 -9.53 0.79
C CYS A 169 12.82 -10.73 0.13
N GLU A 170 14.15 -10.68 -0.09
CA GLU A 170 14.90 -11.72 -0.83
C GLU A 170 15.42 -12.88 0.07
N ASN A 171 15.42 -12.73 1.40
CA ASN A 171 16.04 -13.69 2.33
C ASN A 171 15.07 -14.31 3.38
N ASP A 172 13.81 -14.57 3.04
CA ASP A 172 12.91 -15.40 3.88
C ASP A 172 12.77 -16.82 3.27
N GLY A 173 13.89 -17.50 3.04
CA GLY A 173 13.87 -18.85 2.46
C GLY A 173 15.24 -19.48 2.21
N GLU A 174 16.02 -19.67 3.27
CA GLU A 174 17.07 -20.69 3.32
C GLU A 174 17.13 -21.22 4.76
N ASP A 175 16.37 -22.29 5.00
CA ASP A 175 16.63 -23.37 5.94
C ASP A 175 15.79 -24.60 5.52
#